data_AF-A0A9E2E564-F1
#
_entry.id   AF-A0A9E2E564-F1
#
_cell.length_a   1.000
_cell.length_b   1.000
_cell.length_c   1.000
_cell.angle_alpha   90.00
_cell.angle_beta   90.00
_cell.angle_gamma   90.00
#
_symmetry.space_group_name_H-M   'P 1'
#
loop_
_entity.id
_entity.type
_entity.pdbx_description
1 polymer ?
#
loop_
_entity_poly.entity_id
_entity_poly.type
_entity_poly.pdbx_seq_one_letter_code
_entity_poly.pdbx_strand_id
1 'polypeptide(L)'
;MVAHKGYGLALLIEILSGVLAGAAGARSVLSYAYDDPSKPTNHGASFVAIQIEALIARAEFDKRMQSLIEKIRNAPKVAGVQHILLPGDREQKHKAKAQEKVVNVLEDVWMKISEVSALSGIYFS
;
A
#
# COMPACT_ATOMS: atom_id res chain seq x y z
N MET A 1 10.44 -13.20 1.68
CA MET A 1 9.12 -13.77 1.35
C MET A 1 9.15 -15.28 1.53
N VAL A 2 8.04 -15.89 1.95
CA VAL A 2 7.92 -17.34 2.20
C VAL A 2 7.82 -18.09 0.86
N ALA A 3 8.96 -18.42 0.24
CA ALA A 3 9.14 -19.29 -0.92
C ALA A 3 7.89 -19.49 -1.81
N HIS A 4 7.30 -20.69 -1.79
CA HIS A 4 6.17 -21.08 -2.65
C HIS A 4 4.85 -20.35 -2.32
N LYS A 5 4.62 -19.93 -1.06
CA LYS A 5 3.41 -19.16 -0.69
C LYS A 5 3.47 -17.73 -1.21
N GLY A 6 4.65 -17.10 -1.14
CA GLY A 6 4.90 -15.78 -1.72
C GLY A 6 4.77 -15.80 -3.24
N TYR A 7 5.27 -16.85 -3.89
CA TYR A 7 5.09 -17.05 -5.32
C TYR A 7 3.62 -17.17 -5.73
N GLY A 8 2.82 -18.00 -5.03
CA GLY A 8 1.40 -18.15 -5.31
C GLY A 8 0.62 -16.84 -5.19
N LEU A 9 0.91 -16.03 -4.17
CA LEU A 9 0.29 -14.71 -4.02
C LEU A 9 0.72 -13.74 -5.12
N ALA A 10 2.01 -13.72 -5.49
CA ALA A 10 2.50 -12.90 -6.59
C ALA A 10 1.85 -13.28 -7.92
N LEU A 11 1.65 -14.58 -8.17
CA LEU A 11 0.99 -15.06 -9.38
C LEU A 11 -0.50 -14.67 -9.41
N LEU A 12 -1.21 -14.73 -8.28
CA LEU A 12 -2.59 -14.24 -8.21
C LEU A 12 -2.66 -12.74 -8.54
N ILE A 13 -1.73 -11.95 -8.00
CA ILE A 13 -1.64 -10.51 -8.31
C ILE A 13 -1.40 -10.31 -9.81
N GLU A 14 -0.43 -11.03 -10.40
CA GLU A 14 -0.12 -10.97 -11.84
C GLU A 14 -1.32 -11.30 -12.73
N ILE A 15 -2.12 -12.30 -12.34
CA ILE A 15 -3.33 -12.67 -13.09
C ILE A 15 -4.35 -11.54 -13.05
N LEU A 16 -4.59 -10.95 -11.88
CA LEU A 16 -5.55 -9.85 -11.72
C LEU A 16 -5.06 -8.61 -12.48
N SER A 17 -3.84 -8.16 -12.19
CA SER A 17 -3.32 -6.86 -12.63
C SER A 17 -2.71 -6.89 -14.03
N GLY A 18 -2.18 -8.01 -14.49
CA GLY A 18 -1.58 -8.16 -15.82
C GLY A 18 -2.56 -8.80 -16.78
N VAL A 19 -2.84 -10.09 -16.56
CA VAL A 19 -3.57 -10.93 -17.52
C VAL A 19 -5.01 -10.45 -17.73
N LEU A 20 -5.79 -10.27 -16.65
CA LEU A 20 -7.19 -9.86 -16.75
C LEU A 20 -7.35 -8.39 -17.16
N ALA A 21 -6.40 -7.54 -16.80
CA ALA A 21 -6.40 -6.14 -17.20
C ALA A 21 -5.94 -5.93 -18.66
N GLY A 22 -5.38 -6.95 -19.32
CA GLY A 22 -4.79 -6.83 -20.65
C GLY A 22 -3.50 -6.00 -20.67
N ALA A 23 -2.82 -5.87 -19.53
CA ALA A 23 -1.59 -5.11 -19.39
C ALA A 23 -0.35 -5.97 -19.72
N ALA A 24 0.84 -5.35 -19.71
CA ALA A 24 2.07 -6.13 -19.80
C ALA A 24 2.23 -7.01 -18.57
N GLY A 25 2.77 -8.22 -18.79
CA GLY A 25 2.98 -9.20 -17.73
C GLY A 25 4.44 -9.60 -17.57
N ALA A 26 4.80 -10.00 -16.36
CA ALA A 26 6.11 -10.49 -15.97
C ALA A 26 7.25 -9.59 -16.49
N ARG A 27 8.09 -10.11 -17.39
CA ARG A 27 9.27 -9.41 -17.92
C ARG A 27 8.94 -8.35 -18.99
N SER A 28 7.69 -8.25 -19.42
CA SER A 28 7.28 -7.28 -20.44
C SER A 28 6.92 -5.92 -19.84
N VAL A 29 6.85 -5.81 -18.52
CA VAL A 29 6.61 -4.55 -17.81
C VAL A 29 7.91 -3.75 -17.79
N LEU A 30 7.90 -2.52 -18.35
CA LEU A 30 9.11 -1.68 -18.39
C LEU A 30 9.33 -0.97 -17.04
N SER A 31 10.59 -0.81 -16.67
CA SER A 31 11.02 -0.08 -15.48
C SER A 31 11.21 1.40 -15.77
N TYR A 32 10.61 2.25 -14.93
CA TYR A 32 10.83 3.71 -14.96
C TYR A 32 12.28 4.13 -14.67
N ALA A 33 13.11 3.24 -14.13
CA ALA A 33 14.48 3.54 -13.73
C ALA A 33 15.55 3.01 -14.71
N TYR A 34 15.21 2.00 -15.52
CA TYR A 34 16.19 1.26 -16.32
C TYR A 34 15.85 1.18 -17.80
N ASP A 35 14.58 1.32 -18.17
CA ASP A 35 14.13 1.28 -19.56
C ASP A 35 13.93 2.69 -20.13
N ASP A 36 13.67 2.75 -21.44
CA ASP A 36 13.42 3.99 -22.18
C ASP A 36 12.25 4.78 -21.56
N PRO A 37 12.50 5.96 -20.96
CA PRO A 37 11.48 6.72 -20.25
C PRO A 37 10.43 7.34 -21.19
N SER A 38 10.66 7.32 -22.51
CA SER A 38 9.67 7.75 -23.49
C SER A 38 8.58 6.71 -23.75
N LYS A 39 8.78 5.46 -23.31
CA LYS A 39 7.84 4.36 -23.51
C LYS A 39 6.94 4.17 -22.28
N PRO A 40 5.64 3.92 -22.48
CA PRO A 40 4.75 3.60 -21.37
C PRO A 40 5.17 2.25 -20.76
N THR A 41 5.17 2.19 -19.44
CA THR A 41 5.58 0.98 -18.72
C THR A 41 4.59 -0.17 -18.82
N ASN A 42 3.34 0.14 -19.17
CA ASN A 42 2.24 -0.81 -19.37
C ASN A 42 1.96 -1.70 -18.15
N HIS A 43 2.11 -1.16 -16.93
CA HIS A 43 1.63 -1.81 -15.72
C HIS A 43 0.10 -1.81 -15.71
N GLY A 44 -0.50 -2.90 -15.25
CA GLY A 44 -1.91 -2.91 -14.93
C GLY A 44 -2.16 -2.96 -13.43
N ALA A 45 -3.40 -2.70 -13.06
CA ALA A 45 -3.88 -2.69 -11.68
C ALA A 45 -5.30 -3.26 -11.63
N SER A 46 -5.70 -3.74 -10.47
CA SER A 46 -7.05 -4.24 -10.23
C SER A 46 -7.57 -3.74 -8.90
N PHE A 47 -8.87 -3.53 -8.85
CA PHE A 47 -9.58 -3.14 -7.64
C PHE A 47 -10.69 -4.14 -7.37
N VAL A 48 -10.81 -4.56 -6.12
CA VAL A 48 -11.86 -5.47 -5.68
C VAL A 48 -12.63 -4.80 -4.56
N ALA A 49 -13.94 -4.64 -4.77
CA ALA A 49 -14.87 -4.18 -3.75
C ALA A 49 -15.85 -5.31 -3.45
N ILE A 50 -16.04 -5.61 -2.18
CA ILE A 50 -16.98 -6.64 -1.72
C ILE A 50 -18.13 -5.93 -1.02
N GLN A 51 -19.35 -6.12 -1.53
CA GLN A 51 -20.55 -5.62 -0.87
C GLN A 51 -20.88 -6.49 0.34
N ILE A 52 -20.58 -5.97 1.53
CA ILE A 52 -20.71 -6.73 2.78
C ILE A 52 -22.17 -7.11 3.05
N GLU A 53 -23.10 -6.19 2.82
CA GLU A 53 -24.53 -6.35 3.05
C GLU A 53 -25.17 -7.42 2.14
N ALA A 54 -24.50 -7.80 1.04
CA ALA A 54 -24.93 -8.91 0.19
C ALA A 54 -24.58 -10.30 0.77
N LEU A 55 -23.69 -10.34 1.78
CA LEU A 55 -23.17 -11.58 2.39
C LEU A 55 -23.66 -11.76 3.83
N ILE A 56 -23.78 -10.67 4.58
CA ILE A 56 -24.10 -10.69 6.01
C ILE A 56 -24.72 -9.35 6.43
N ALA A 57 -25.58 -9.36 7.45
CA ALA A 57 -26.09 -8.12 8.03
C ALA A 57 -24.94 -7.25 8.56
N ARG A 58 -24.98 -5.95 8.26
CA ARG A 58 -23.90 -5.00 8.60
C ARG A 58 -23.51 -5.04 10.09
N ALA A 59 -24.50 -5.02 10.98
CA ALA A 59 -24.29 -5.07 12.42
C ALA A 59 -23.57 -6.35 12.88
N GLU A 60 -23.84 -7.49 12.23
CA GLU A 60 -23.18 -8.75 12.54
C GLU A 60 -21.74 -8.77 12.01
N PHE A 61 -21.49 -8.23 10.81
CA PHE A 61 -20.14 -8.05 10.28
C PHE A 61 -19.28 -7.19 11.22
N ASP A 62 -19.79 -6.02 11.63
CA ASP A 62 -19.07 -5.10 12.52
C ASP A 62 -18.74 -5.77 13.86
N LYS A 63 -19.70 -6.52 14.44
CA LYS A 63 -19.49 -7.30 15.67
C LYS A 63 -18.39 -8.36 15.49
N ARG A 64 -18.39 -9.09 14.38
CA ARG A 64 -17.38 -10.12 14.08
C ARG A 64 -16.00 -9.53 13.85
N MET A 65 -15.92 -8.41 13.13
CA MET A 65 -14.67 -7.68 12.91
C MET A 65 -14.10 -7.16 14.22
N GLN A 66 -14.93 -6.55 15.08
CA GLN A 66 -14.50 -6.09 16.40
C GLN A 66 -13.97 -7.24 17.26
N SER A 67 -14.67 -8.37 17.28
CA SER A 67 -14.21 -9.56 18.01
C SER A 67 -12.89 -10.11 17.48
N LEU A 68 -12.67 -10.10 16.16
CA LEU A 68 -11.40 -10.52 15.55
C LEU A 68 -10.26 -9.58 15.95
N ILE A 69 -10.49 -8.26 15.87
CA ILE A 69 -9.54 -7.23 16.27
C ILE A 69 -9.12 -7.43 17.74
N GLU A 70 -10.08 -7.60 18.64
CA GLU A 70 -9.81 -7.83 20.06
C GLU A 70 -9.00 -9.10 20.30
N LYS A 71 -9.34 -10.21 19.62
CA LYS A 71 -8.59 -11.47 19.73
C LYS A 71 -7.13 -11.30 19.31
N ILE A 72 -6.87 -10.58 18.22
CA ILE A 72 -5.51 -10.34 17.73
C ILE A 72 -4.74 -9.45 18.72
N ARG A 73 -5.35 -8.34 19.16
CA ARG A 73 -4.69 -7.39 20.08
C ARG A 73 -4.39 -7.98 21.45
N ASN A 74 -5.22 -8.92 21.91
CA ASN A 74 -5.10 -9.57 23.21
C ASN A 74 -4.42 -10.95 23.14
N ALA A 75 -3.91 -11.37 21.98
CA ALA A 75 -3.19 -12.63 21.87
C ALA A 75 -1.92 -12.63 22.76
N PRO A 76 -1.45 -13.81 23.22
CA PRO A 76 -0.22 -13.92 24.00
C PRO A 76 0.95 -13.23 23.29
N LYS A 77 1.63 -12.35 24.02
CA LYS A 77 2.75 -11.57 23.50
C LYS A 77 4.05 -12.29 23.83
N VAL A 78 5.02 -12.22 22.92
CA VAL A 78 6.39 -12.61 23.23
C VAL A 78 7.04 -11.58 24.18
N ALA A 79 8.03 -12.02 24.95
CA ALA A 79 8.73 -11.14 25.89
C ALA A 79 9.27 -9.88 25.19
N GLY A 80 9.10 -8.73 25.83
CA GLY A 80 9.52 -7.42 25.29
C GLY A 80 8.52 -6.74 24.34
N VAL A 81 7.44 -7.41 23.93
CA VAL A 81 6.39 -6.80 23.08
C VAL A 81 5.25 -6.25 23.94
N GLN A 82 5.03 -4.93 23.88
CA GLN A 82 3.96 -4.26 24.64
C GLN A 82 2.58 -4.39 23.97
N HIS A 83 2.52 -4.27 22.64
CA HIS A 83 1.28 -4.26 21.87
C HIS A 83 1.44 -5.04 20.56
N ILE A 84 0.41 -5.81 20.20
CA ILE A 84 0.27 -6.41 18.87
C ILE A 84 -0.44 -5.39 17.97
N LEU A 85 0.14 -5.13 16.80
CA LEU A 85 -0.37 -4.16 15.84
C LEU A 85 -1.17 -4.87 14.76
N LEU A 86 -2.26 -4.23 14.33
CA LEU A 86 -2.96 -4.58 13.11
C LEU A 86 -2.34 -3.86 11.90
N PRO A 87 -2.47 -4.43 10.69
CA PRO A 87 -2.18 -3.70 9.46
C PRO A 87 -2.92 -2.35 9.45
N GLY A 88 -2.20 -1.25 9.23
CA GLY A 88 -2.75 0.11 9.25
C GLY A 88 -2.55 0.88 10.56
N ASP A 89 -2.25 0.23 11.69
CA ASP A 89 -2.06 0.92 12.98
C ASP A 89 -0.87 1.91 12.94
N ARG A 90 0.23 1.50 12.30
CA ARG A 90 1.44 2.32 12.19
C ARG A 90 1.18 3.52 11.29
N GLU A 91 0.54 3.27 10.16
CA GLU A 91 0.22 4.27 9.14
C GLU A 91 -0.75 5.31 9.70
N GLN A 92 -1.78 4.90 10.44
CA GLN A 92 -2.71 5.82 11.12
C GLN A 92 -1.98 6.71 12.14
N LYS A 93 -1.08 6.14 12.94
CA LYS A 93 -0.26 6.90 13.90
C LYS A 93 0.66 7.89 13.20
N HIS A 94 1.28 7.50 12.09
CA HIS A 94 2.15 8.39 11.31
C HIS A 94 1.34 9.51 10.65
N LYS A 95 0.16 9.20 10.09
CA LYS A 95 -0.74 10.18 9.52
C LYS A 95 -1.18 11.24 10.54
N ALA A 96 -1.61 10.82 11.73
CA ALA A 96 -2.01 11.76 12.79
C ALA A 96 -0.86 12.71 13.17
N LYS A 97 0.36 12.18 13.34
CA LYS A 97 1.55 13.00 13.61
C LYS A 97 1.89 13.97 12.47
N ALA A 98 1.76 13.53 11.22
CA ALA A 98 2.04 14.36 10.04
C ALA A 98 1.00 15.47 9.84
N GLN A 99 -0.21 15.31 10.39
CA GLN A 99 -1.25 16.35 10.35
C GLN A 99 -1.03 17.43 11.42
N GLU A 100 -0.39 17.08 12.54
CA GLU A 100 -0.13 18.02 13.65
C GLU A 100 1.24 18.70 13.56
N LYS A 101 2.20 18.11 12.83
CA LYS A 101 3.60 18.54 12.80
C LYS A 101 4.09 18.70 11.37
N VAL A 102 5.12 19.54 11.20
CA VAL A 102 5.88 19.63 9.94
C VAL A 102 6.47 18.26 9.62
N VAL A 103 6.26 17.81 8.38
CA VAL A 103 6.81 16.57 7.87
C VAL A 103 8.26 16.83 7.46
N ASN A 104 9.20 16.18 8.14
CA ASN A 104 10.59 16.22 7.75
C ASN A 104 10.79 15.41 6.47
N VAL A 105 11.27 16.07 5.42
CA VAL A 105 11.78 15.44 4.21
C VAL A 105 13.30 15.39 4.26
N LEU A 106 13.88 14.37 3.63
CA LEU A 106 15.33 14.29 3.49
C LEU A 106 15.83 15.43 2.59
N GLU A 107 17.04 15.92 2.86
CA GLU A 107 17.62 17.06 2.14
C GLU A 107 17.72 16.80 0.63
N ASP A 108 18.08 15.58 0.23
CA ASP A 108 18.16 15.19 -1.17
C ASP A 108 16.81 15.18 -1.89
N VAL A 109 15.73 14.86 -1.16
CA VAL A 109 14.36 14.98 -1.65
C VAL A 109 13.97 16.46 -1.77
N TRP A 110 14.32 17.29 -0.79
CA TRP A 110 14.04 18.73 -0.82
C TRP A 110 14.73 19.44 -1.99
N MET A 111 15.99 19.09 -2.26
CA MET A 111 16.74 19.61 -3.40
C MET A 111 16.04 19.27 -4.74
N LYS A 112 15.62 18.01 -4.92
CA LYS A 112 14.89 17.59 -6.14
C LYS A 112 13.54 18.30 -6.30
N ILE A 113 12.82 18.48 -5.19
CA ILE A 113 11.55 19.23 -5.18
C ILE A 113 11.79 20.69 -5.60
N SER A 114 12.85 21.32 -5.11
CA SER A 114 13.24 22.69 -5.46
C SER A 114 13.65 22.83 -6.92
N GLU A 115 14.36 21.84 -7.47
CA GLU A 115 14.72 21.78 -8.89
C GLU A 115 13.47 21.71 -9.77
N VAL A 116 12.52 20.82 -9.46
CA VAL A 116 11.25 20.70 -10.20
C VAL A 116 10.41 21.97 -10.10
N SER A 117 10.42 22.64 -8.94
CA SER A 117 9.76 23.94 -8.75
C SER A 117 10.31 25.01 -9.68
N ALA A 118 11.64 25.13 -9.79
CA ALA A 118 12.28 26.07 -10.70
C ALA A 118 11.98 25.75 -12.18
N LEU A 119 11.99 24.47 -12.57
CA LEU A 119 11.70 24.04 -13.94
C LEU A 119 10.24 24.24 -14.34
N SER A 120 9.31 24.06 -13.40
CA SER A 120 7.87 24.20 -13.65
C SER A 120 7.35 25.63 -13.51
N GLY A 121 8.13 26.53 -12.90
CA GLY A 121 7.69 27.89 -12.55
C GLY A 121 6.65 27.94 -11.42
N ILE A 122 6.42 26.82 -10.73
CA ILE A 122 5.52 26.73 -9.57
C ILE A 122 6.37 26.78 -8.32
N TYR A 123 6.32 27.89 -7.60
CA TYR A 123 7.12 28.11 -6.40
C TYR A 123 6.33 27.82 -5.12
N PHE A 124 7.00 27.24 -4.14
CA PHE A 124 6.44 27.05 -2.80
C PHE A 124 6.32 28.40 -2.10
N SER A 125 5.19 28.65 -1.44
CA SER A 125 4.97 29.80 -0.56
C SER A 125 5.50 29.55 0.84
#